data_AF-A0A532TVP3-F1
#
_entry.id   AF-A0A532TVP3-F1
#
_cell.length_a   1.000
_cell.length_b   1.000
_cell.length_c   1.000
_cell.angle_alpha   90.00
_cell.angle_beta   90.00
_cell.angle_gamma   90.00
#
_symmetry.space_group_name_H-M   'P 1'
#
loop_
_entity.id
_entity.type
_entity.pdbx_description
1 polymer ?
#
loop_
_entity_poly.entity_id
_entity_poly.type
_entity_poly.pdbx_seq_one_letter_code
_entity_poly.pdbx_strand_id
1 'polypeptide(L)'
;MARSKRSNSYFNKKIIQYYKKKKLKMFRMEEYKRFTVSLPKDLYDKFEAFRNKIGISRSDSIRKAMHFLMISEESIPVASVNVVGCIPIIMLHEHFIGKSDKEDSHEHSHGVNHDHDYHDHKYDSRPVYASVQQTDEILKNDIQHHFYDIIISTMHIHLEFEKCLEIIAVSGPYNRVKKLKEALQRLKSVISIDFFIIDKEFK
;
A
#
# COMPACT_ATOMS: atom_id res chain seq x y z
N MET A 1 25.76 24.05 -31.31
CA MET A 1 24.45 23.35 -31.26
C MET A 1 24.07 23.15 -29.79
N ALA A 2 23.20 23.98 -29.22
CA ALA A 2 22.83 23.93 -27.80
C ALA A 2 21.31 24.07 -27.60
N ARG A 3 20.64 22.94 -27.40
CA ARG A 3 19.25 22.75 -26.90
C ARG A 3 19.33 21.40 -26.18
N SER A 4 18.89 21.14 -24.96
CA SER A 4 17.81 21.68 -24.14
C SER A 4 18.08 21.28 -22.69
N LYS A 5 18.42 22.23 -21.81
CA LYS A 5 18.48 22.05 -20.34
C LYS A 5 17.43 22.95 -19.66
N ARG A 6 16.16 22.89 -20.09
CA ARG A 6 15.11 23.80 -19.57
C ARG A 6 13.84 23.15 -18.99
N SER A 7 13.68 21.83 -18.98
CA SER A 7 12.42 21.23 -18.48
C SER A 7 12.38 20.90 -16.99
N ASN A 8 13.52 20.72 -16.30
CA ASN A 8 13.54 20.21 -14.92
C ASN A 8 13.34 21.30 -13.82
N SER A 9 13.52 22.58 -14.17
CA SER A 9 13.37 23.70 -13.21
C SER A 9 11.91 24.08 -12.95
N TYR A 10 11.04 23.99 -13.96
CA TYR A 10 9.64 24.41 -13.86
C TYR A 10 8.78 23.42 -13.08
N PHE A 11 9.09 22.12 -13.16
CA PHE A 11 8.37 21.07 -12.45
C PHE A 11 8.66 21.14 -10.94
N ASN A 12 9.93 21.29 -10.56
CA ASN A 12 10.33 21.49 -9.17
C ASN A 12 9.77 22.79 -8.57
N LYS A 13 9.71 23.89 -9.33
CA LYS A 13 9.07 25.13 -8.87
C LYS A 13 7.56 24.97 -8.63
N LYS A 14 6.84 24.22 -9.49
CA LYS A 14 5.41 23.92 -9.30
C LYS A 14 5.16 23.03 -8.08
N ILE A 15 6.00 22.02 -7.85
CA ILE A 15 5.90 21.14 -6.68
C ILE A 15 6.18 21.93 -5.40
N ILE A 16 7.26 22.72 -5.35
CA ILE A 16 7.59 23.56 -4.19
C ILE A 16 6.46 24.59 -3.95
N GLN A 17 5.92 25.21 -5.01
CA GLN A 17 4.79 26.14 -4.88
C GLN A 17 3.51 25.43 -4.43
N TYR A 18 3.25 24.19 -4.86
CA TYR A 18 2.15 23.36 -4.38
C TYR A 18 2.31 23.03 -2.89
N TYR A 19 3.50 22.63 -2.43
CA TYR A 19 3.76 22.41 -1.00
C TYR A 19 3.73 23.72 -0.19
N LYS A 20 4.19 24.85 -0.73
CA LYS A 20 4.10 26.17 -0.07
C LYS A 20 2.64 26.64 0.03
N LYS A 21 1.84 26.41 -1.01
CA LYS A 21 0.41 26.75 -1.08
C LYS A 21 -0.43 25.78 -0.23
N LYS A 22 -0.05 24.51 -0.11
CA LYS A 22 -0.64 23.51 0.81
C LYS A 22 -0.23 23.78 2.26
N LYS A 23 1.00 24.21 2.53
CA LYS A 23 1.47 24.68 3.85
C LYS A 23 0.74 25.97 4.27
N LEU A 24 0.46 26.89 3.33
CA LEU A 24 -0.40 28.06 3.57
C LEU A 24 -1.89 27.69 3.73
N LYS A 25 -2.41 26.71 2.97
CA LYS A 25 -3.79 26.21 3.12
C LYS A 25 -4.00 25.39 4.40
N MET A 26 -2.94 24.78 4.94
CA MET A 26 -2.92 24.12 6.24
C MET A 26 -2.90 25.12 7.41
N PHE A 27 -2.62 26.40 7.12
CA PHE A 27 -2.92 27.54 7.99
C PHE A 27 -4.28 28.17 7.65
N ARG A 28 -5.29 27.37 7.26
CA ARG A 28 -6.67 27.75 7.58
C ARG A 28 -6.73 27.68 9.10
N MET A 29 -7.11 28.77 9.77
CA MET A 29 -7.39 28.75 11.21
C MET A 29 -8.43 27.65 11.45
N GLU A 30 -7.98 26.47 11.89
CA GLU A 30 -8.87 25.44 12.41
C GLU A 30 -9.47 26.03 13.70
N GLU A 31 -10.79 26.17 13.72
CA GLU A 31 -11.50 26.58 14.91
C GLU A 31 -11.44 25.43 15.92
N TYR A 32 -10.50 25.51 16.88
CA TYR A 32 -10.35 24.49 17.91
C TYR A 32 -11.35 24.68 19.04
N LYS A 33 -12.25 23.69 19.23
CA LYS A 33 -13.06 23.59 20.45
C LYS A 33 -12.29 22.85 21.54
N ARG A 34 -12.14 23.48 22.71
CA ARG A 34 -11.54 22.87 23.90
C ARG A 34 -12.62 22.15 24.70
N PHE A 35 -12.33 20.91 25.08
CA PHE A 35 -13.16 20.12 25.96
C PHE A 35 -12.27 19.42 27.00
N THR A 36 -12.86 19.06 28.13
CA THR A 36 -12.19 18.37 29.24
C THR A 36 -12.73 16.95 29.33
N VAL A 37 -11.84 15.97 29.54
CA VAL A 37 -12.20 14.55 29.68
C VAL A 37 -11.76 14.06 31.05
N SER A 38 -12.67 13.37 31.74
CA SER A 38 -12.37 12.68 32.99
C SER A 38 -11.94 11.24 32.69
N LEU A 39 -10.81 10.81 33.25
CA LEU A 39 -10.25 9.47 33.06
C LEU A 39 -9.92 8.83 34.41
N PRO A 40 -10.10 7.51 34.58
CA PRO A 40 -9.54 6.79 35.73
C PRO A 40 -8.02 7.01 35.84
N LYS A 41 -7.52 7.14 37.08
CA LYS A 41 -6.10 7.47 37.35
C LYS A 41 -5.13 6.49 36.67
N ASP A 42 -5.40 5.19 36.78
CA ASP A 42 -4.58 4.15 36.14
C ASP A 42 -4.55 4.26 34.61
N LEU A 43 -5.70 4.55 33.98
CA LEU A 43 -5.77 4.74 32.53
C LEU A 43 -4.98 5.99 32.10
N TYR A 44 -5.09 7.08 32.86
CA TYR A 44 -4.31 8.29 32.60
C TYR A 44 -2.81 8.04 32.67
N ASP A 45 -2.33 7.34 33.69
CA ASP A 45 -0.89 7.07 33.87
C ASP A 45 -0.36 6.14 32.75
N LYS A 46 -1.12 5.11 32.37
CA LYS A 46 -0.81 4.24 31.20
C LYS A 46 -0.77 5.03 29.90
N PHE A 47 -1.71 5.95 29.70
CA PHE A 47 -1.77 6.79 28.51
C PHE A 47 -0.61 7.79 28.44
N GLU A 48 -0.25 8.44 29.55
CA GLU A 48 0.90 9.35 29.62
C GLU A 48 2.22 8.61 29.31
N ALA A 49 2.40 7.39 29.84
CA ALA A 49 3.56 6.56 29.53
C ALA A 49 3.62 6.18 28.05
N PHE A 50 2.49 5.74 27.48
CA PHE A 50 2.38 5.39 26.06
C PHE A 50 2.68 6.58 25.15
N ARG A 51 2.05 7.75 25.36
CA ARG A 51 2.27 8.93 24.50
C ARG A 51 3.71 9.42 24.54
N ASN A 52 4.37 9.33 25.71
CA ASN A 52 5.76 9.75 25.90
C ASN A 52 6.70 8.82 25.14
N LYS A 53 6.43 7.50 25.18
CA LYS A 53 7.19 6.50 24.43
C LYS A 53 7.17 6.76 22.91
N ILE A 54 6.04 7.16 22.37
CA ILE A 54 5.87 7.44 20.93
C ILE A 54 6.12 8.92 20.56
N GLY A 55 6.43 9.78 21.53
CA GLY A 55 6.83 11.17 21.31
C GLY A 55 5.73 12.11 20.81
N ILE A 56 4.44 11.86 21.12
CA ILE A 56 3.33 12.70 20.65
C ILE A 56 2.67 13.51 21.78
N SER A 57 2.10 14.66 21.42
CA SER A 57 1.39 15.53 22.37
C SER A 57 0.06 14.90 22.81
N ARG A 58 -0.42 15.22 24.02
CA ARG A 58 -1.73 14.76 24.53
C ARG A 58 -2.88 15.09 23.58
N SER A 59 -2.92 16.32 23.07
CA SER A 59 -4.00 16.74 22.16
C SER A 59 -3.95 15.98 20.83
N ASP A 60 -2.74 15.68 20.33
CA ASP A 60 -2.60 14.90 19.11
C ASP A 60 -2.92 13.42 19.32
N SER A 61 -2.52 12.81 20.44
CA SER A 61 -2.88 11.43 20.78
C SER A 61 -4.37 11.25 20.98
N ILE A 62 -5.03 12.16 21.70
CA ILE A 62 -6.49 12.12 21.88
C ILE A 62 -7.19 12.33 20.54
N ARG A 63 -6.77 13.29 19.72
CA ARG A 63 -7.37 13.52 18.40
C ARG A 63 -7.21 12.29 17.49
N LYS A 64 -6.03 11.67 17.46
CA LYS A 64 -5.78 10.44 16.70
C LYS A 64 -6.62 9.28 17.21
N ALA A 65 -6.76 9.12 18.52
CA ALA A 65 -7.61 8.10 19.11
C ALA A 65 -9.09 8.32 18.76
N MET A 66 -9.57 9.57 18.78
CA MET A 66 -10.93 9.92 18.36
C MET A 66 -11.13 9.61 16.88
N HIS A 67 -10.22 10.02 16.00
CA HIS A 67 -10.31 9.68 14.57
C HIS A 67 -10.28 8.17 14.35
N PHE A 68 -9.37 7.45 15.02
CA PHE A 68 -9.28 5.99 14.92
C PHE A 68 -10.59 5.33 15.36
N LEU A 69 -11.13 5.75 16.52
CA LEU A 69 -12.38 5.21 17.05
C LEU A 69 -13.57 5.53 16.13
N MET A 70 -13.65 6.75 15.60
CA MET A 70 -14.68 7.15 14.64
C MET A 70 -14.59 6.31 13.36
N ILE A 71 -13.39 6.12 12.81
CA ILE A 71 -13.16 5.29 11.61
C ILE A 71 -13.47 3.81 11.89
N SER A 72 -13.17 3.31 13.10
CA SER A 72 -13.44 1.91 13.45
C SER A 72 -14.91 1.63 13.75
N GLU A 73 -15.64 2.60 14.32
CA GLU A 73 -17.07 2.50 14.64
C GLU A 73 -17.97 2.87 13.45
N GLU A 74 -17.49 3.74 12.55
CA GLU A 74 -18.02 3.84 11.19
C GLU A 74 -17.59 2.60 10.40
N SER A 75 -18.20 1.46 10.73
CA SER A 75 -18.56 0.51 9.69
C SER A 75 -19.24 1.32 8.59
N ILE A 76 -18.47 1.55 7.53
CA ILE A 76 -18.71 2.48 6.43
C ILE A 76 -20.20 2.79 6.30
N PRO A 77 -20.65 4.03 6.59
CA PRO A 77 -22.01 4.40 6.30
C PRO A 77 -22.22 4.01 4.85
N VAL A 78 -23.24 3.19 4.62
CA VAL A 78 -23.75 2.81 3.30
C VAL A 78 -24.14 4.06 2.45
N ALA A 79 -23.89 5.27 2.96
CA ALA A 79 -24.11 6.58 2.37
C ALA A 79 -22.95 7.16 1.54
N SER A 80 -21.69 6.69 1.66
CA SER A 80 -20.63 7.21 0.76
C SER A 80 -20.76 6.55 -0.63
N VAL A 81 -21.16 7.35 -1.62
CA VAL A 81 -21.27 6.86 -3.01
C VAL A 81 -19.88 6.50 -3.54
N ASN A 82 -18.82 7.21 -3.12
CA ASN A 82 -17.45 7.04 -3.60
C ASN A 82 -16.43 7.06 -2.46
N VAL A 83 -15.49 6.11 -2.50
CA VAL A 83 -14.41 5.98 -1.53
C VAL A 83 -13.04 6.07 -2.21
N VAL A 84 -12.00 6.32 -1.41
CA VAL A 84 -10.59 6.17 -1.79
C VAL A 84 -9.90 5.32 -0.73
N GLY A 85 -8.97 4.47 -1.12
CA GLY A 85 -8.30 3.60 -0.17
C GLY A 85 -7.28 2.65 -0.78
N CYS A 86 -6.95 1.61 -0.04
CA CYS A 86 -6.16 0.50 -0.54
C CYS A 86 -6.62 -0.86 0.03
N ILE A 87 -6.33 -1.91 -0.75
CA ILE A 87 -6.52 -3.30 -0.39
C ILE A 87 -5.13 -3.94 -0.34
N PRO A 88 -4.50 -4.05 0.84
CA PRO A 88 -3.27 -4.82 1.00
C PRO A 88 -3.59 -6.31 1.17
N ILE A 89 -2.80 -7.15 0.49
CA ILE A 89 -3.01 -8.59 0.38
C ILE A 89 -1.66 -9.27 0.53
N ILE A 90 -1.58 -10.27 1.42
CA ILE A 90 -0.44 -11.18 1.51
C ILE A 90 -0.83 -12.48 0.79
N MET A 91 -0.03 -12.89 -0.18
CA MET A 91 -0.33 -14.03 -1.05
C MET A 91 0.88 -14.93 -1.23
N LEU A 92 0.61 -16.19 -1.59
CA LEU A 92 1.61 -17.11 -2.13
C LEU A 92 1.69 -16.98 -3.66
N HIS A 93 2.90 -16.98 -4.23
CA HIS A 93 3.10 -17.05 -5.68
C HIS A 93 4.23 -18.02 -6.01
N GLU A 94 4.09 -18.75 -7.12
CA GLU A 94 5.18 -19.56 -7.68
C GLU A 94 5.87 -18.77 -8.80
N HIS A 95 7.20 -18.74 -8.79
CA HIS A 95 7.96 -18.22 -9.92
C HIS A 95 7.85 -19.16 -11.12
N PHE A 96 7.71 -18.59 -12.32
CA PHE A 96 7.85 -19.33 -13.58
C PHE A 96 9.30 -19.74 -13.76
N ILE A 97 9.72 -20.86 -13.18
CA ILE A 97 11.05 -21.43 -13.43
C ILE A 97 11.04 -22.03 -14.83
N GLY A 98 11.65 -21.33 -15.79
CA GLY A 98 12.02 -21.92 -17.07
C GLY A 98 12.95 -23.09 -16.83
N LYS A 99 12.87 -24.15 -17.66
CA LYS A 99 13.74 -25.34 -17.57
C LYS A 99 15.25 -25.06 -17.83
N SER A 100 15.79 -23.87 -17.55
CA SER A 100 17.21 -23.55 -17.72
C SER A 100 18.07 -23.96 -16.52
N ASP A 101 17.51 -24.07 -15.32
CA ASP A 101 18.36 -24.15 -14.10
C ASP A 101 18.72 -25.59 -13.70
N LYS A 102 18.45 -26.58 -14.56
CA LYS A 102 18.81 -27.98 -14.31
C LYS A 102 20.10 -28.46 -14.99
N GLU A 103 20.81 -27.62 -15.75
CA GLU A 103 22.03 -28.06 -16.46
C GLU A 103 23.34 -27.36 -16.04
N ASP A 104 23.33 -26.26 -15.27
CA ASP A 104 24.58 -25.63 -14.82
C ASP A 104 24.89 -25.97 -13.35
N SER A 105 25.19 -27.23 -13.09
CA SER A 105 25.97 -27.63 -11.91
C SER A 105 27.43 -27.23 -12.12
N HIS A 106 27.77 -25.95 -11.94
CA HIS A 106 29.16 -25.53 -11.78
C HIS A 106 29.48 -25.37 -10.29
N GLU A 107 30.34 -26.26 -9.81
CA GLU A 107 30.98 -26.19 -8.50
C GLU A 107 31.68 -24.85 -8.33
N HIS A 108 31.19 -24.00 -7.42
CA HIS A 108 31.96 -22.84 -6.97
C HIS A 108 32.83 -23.29 -5.78
N SER A 109 34.12 -23.52 -6.08
CA SER A 109 35.15 -23.67 -5.07
C SER A 109 35.29 -22.38 -4.27
N HIS A 110 35.28 -22.52 -2.95
CA HIS A 110 35.45 -21.42 -2.01
C HIS A 110 36.78 -20.70 -2.23
N GLY A 111 36.71 -19.42 -2.57
CA GLY A 111 37.85 -18.52 -2.50
C GLY A 111 37.56 -17.18 -3.14
N VAL A 112 37.70 -16.12 -2.34
CA VAL A 112 37.86 -14.71 -2.70
C VAL A 112 36.60 -13.83 -2.51
N ASN A 113 36.74 -12.88 -1.58
CA ASN A 113 35.86 -11.74 -1.35
C ASN A 113 35.72 -10.89 -2.62
N HIS A 114 34.51 -10.49 -3.02
CA HIS A 114 34.34 -9.24 -3.75
C HIS A 114 32.91 -8.67 -3.64
N ASP A 115 32.89 -7.36 -3.42
CA ASP A 115 31.75 -6.45 -3.47
C ASP A 115 30.93 -6.54 -4.77
N HIS A 116 29.61 -6.35 -4.64
CA HIS A 116 28.67 -5.98 -5.71
C HIS A 116 28.78 -6.74 -7.05
N ASP A 117 28.54 -8.04 -7.03
CA ASP A 117 28.37 -8.81 -8.27
C ASP A 117 26.92 -8.68 -8.76
N TYR A 118 26.72 -7.87 -9.80
CA TYR A 118 25.45 -7.83 -10.55
C TYR A 118 25.36 -9.11 -11.39
N HIS A 119 24.62 -10.11 -10.92
CA HIS A 119 24.33 -11.30 -11.73
C HIS A 119 23.29 -10.95 -12.83
N ASP A 120 23.77 -10.76 -14.05
CA ASP A 120 22.95 -10.60 -15.25
C ASP A 120 22.57 -12.00 -15.78
N HIS A 121 21.45 -12.55 -15.29
CA HIS A 121 20.90 -13.78 -15.86
C HIS A 121 20.22 -13.47 -17.19
N LYS A 122 20.47 -14.32 -18.20
CA LYS A 122 19.92 -14.19 -19.55
C LYS A 122 18.40 -14.40 -19.53
N TYR A 123 17.63 -13.31 -19.37
CA TYR A 123 16.16 -13.36 -19.37
C TYR A 123 15.65 -13.73 -20.77
N ASP A 124 14.83 -14.79 -20.86
CA ASP A 124 14.23 -15.27 -22.11
C ASP A 124 12.70 -15.37 -21.97
N SER A 125 11.97 -14.51 -22.68
CA SER A 125 10.50 -14.46 -22.68
C SER A 125 9.90 -15.54 -23.59
N ARG A 126 10.01 -16.81 -23.20
CA ARG A 126 9.38 -17.92 -23.95
C ARG A 126 7.94 -18.16 -23.47
N PRO A 127 7.02 -18.55 -24.36
CA PRO A 127 5.70 -19.01 -23.95
C PRO A 127 5.85 -20.30 -23.13
N VAL A 128 5.35 -20.30 -21.89
CA VAL A 128 5.33 -21.45 -20.99
C VAL A 128 3.86 -21.74 -20.63
N TYR A 129 3.50 -23.03 -20.58
CA TYR A 129 2.19 -23.44 -20.08
C TYR A 129 2.10 -23.21 -18.59
N ALA A 130 1.06 -22.51 -18.14
CA ALA A 130 0.82 -22.29 -16.72
C ALA A 130 0.47 -23.61 -16.02
N SER A 131 1.09 -23.87 -14.86
CA SER A 131 0.71 -24.98 -14.00
C SER A 131 -0.67 -24.73 -13.38
N VAL A 132 -1.33 -25.80 -12.90
CA VAL A 132 -2.59 -25.66 -12.13
C VAL A 132 -2.37 -24.77 -10.90
N GLN A 133 -1.18 -24.79 -10.30
CA GLN A 133 -0.82 -23.95 -9.15
C GLN A 133 -0.73 -22.45 -9.51
N GLN A 134 -0.43 -22.10 -10.76
CA GLN A 134 -0.34 -20.71 -11.25
C GLN A 134 -1.70 -20.10 -11.64
N THR A 135 -2.80 -20.86 -11.50
CA THR A 135 -4.15 -20.42 -11.88
C THR A 135 -4.60 -19.19 -11.09
N ASP A 136 -4.25 -19.10 -9.80
CA ASP A 136 -4.66 -17.99 -8.96
C ASP A 136 -4.01 -16.67 -9.37
N GLU A 137 -2.76 -16.70 -9.87
CA GLU A 137 -2.09 -15.51 -10.39
C GLU A 137 -2.76 -15.00 -11.67
N ILE A 138 -3.15 -15.91 -12.57
CA ILE A 138 -3.91 -15.57 -13.79
C ILE A 138 -5.28 -15.01 -13.42
N LEU A 139 -6.00 -15.69 -12.52
CA LEU A 139 -7.32 -15.28 -12.08
C LEU A 139 -7.28 -13.95 -11.33
N LYS A 140 -6.25 -13.71 -10.52
CA LYS A 140 -6.01 -12.41 -9.86
C LYS A 140 -5.88 -11.29 -10.88
N ASN A 141 -5.08 -11.49 -11.93
CA ASN A 141 -4.92 -10.51 -12.99
C ASN A 141 -6.26 -10.25 -13.71
N ASP A 142 -7.01 -11.31 -14.04
CA ASP A 142 -8.33 -11.20 -14.67
C ASP A 142 -9.33 -10.42 -13.78
N ILE A 143 -9.36 -10.71 -12.47
CA ILE A 143 -10.15 -9.95 -11.49
C ILE A 143 -9.72 -8.48 -11.52
N GLN A 144 -8.43 -8.17 -11.41
CA GLN A 144 -7.97 -6.78 -11.42
C GLN A 144 -8.31 -6.06 -12.74
N HIS A 145 -8.18 -6.74 -13.87
CA HIS A 145 -8.63 -6.25 -15.17
C HIS A 145 -10.14 -5.99 -15.22
N HIS A 146 -10.97 -6.81 -14.59
CA HIS A 146 -12.41 -6.58 -14.50
C HIS A 146 -12.79 -5.34 -13.68
N PHE A 147 -11.95 -4.97 -12.71
CA PHE A 147 -12.13 -3.82 -11.81
C PHE A 147 -11.18 -2.65 -12.13
N TYR A 148 -10.62 -2.61 -13.36
CA TYR A 148 -9.62 -1.59 -13.76
C TYR A 148 -10.11 -0.15 -13.59
N ASP A 149 -11.42 0.08 -13.66
CA ASP A 149 -12.06 1.39 -13.55
C ASP A 149 -11.96 1.99 -12.14
N ILE A 150 -11.81 1.15 -11.11
CA ILE A 150 -11.66 1.57 -9.72
C ILE A 150 -10.24 1.38 -9.17
N ILE A 151 -9.36 0.67 -9.88
CA ILE A 151 -7.96 0.46 -9.49
C ILE A 151 -7.11 1.60 -10.04
N ILE A 152 -6.47 2.34 -9.13
CA ILE A 152 -5.55 3.42 -9.50
C ILE A 152 -4.17 2.86 -9.84
N SER A 153 -3.68 1.95 -9.01
CA SER A 153 -2.36 1.35 -9.15
C SER A 153 -2.23 0.13 -8.25
N THR A 154 -1.41 -0.82 -8.67
CA THR A 154 -1.03 -1.99 -7.88
C THR A 154 0.47 -1.94 -7.61
N MET A 155 0.88 -2.15 -6.36
CA MET A 155 2.28 -2.31 -5.97
C MET A 155 2.47 -3.73 -5.46
N HIS A 156 3.48 -4.43 -5.96
CA HIS A 156 3.77 -5.81 -5.59
C HIS A 156 5.19 -5.91 -5.04
N ILE A 157 5.35 -6.52 -3.88
CA ILE A 157 6.60 -6.60 -3.12
C ILE A 157 6.82 -8.07 -2.75
N HIS A 158 7.93 -8.65 -3.20
CA HIS A 158 8.37 -9.97 -2.75
C HIS A 158 8.85 -9.88 -1.30
N LEU A 159 8.23 -10.65 -0.41
CA LEU A 159 8.63 -10.77 1.00
C LEU A 159 9.62 -11.93 1.18
N GLU A 160 9.35 -13.04 0.48
CA GLU A 160 10.17 -14.26 0.41
C GLU A 160 10.05 -14.84 -1.01
N PHE A 161 10.69 -15.98 -1.28
CA PHE A 161 10.64 -16.64 -2.59
C PHE A 161 9.21 -16.94 -3.07
N GLU A 162 8.32 -17.36 -2.17
CA GLU A 162 6.95 -17.73 -2.53
C GLU A 162 5.89 -16.82 -1.92
N LYS A 163 6.27 -15.72 -1.25
CA LYS A 163 5.31 -14.82 -0.57
C LYS A 163 5.45 -13.40 -1.06
N CYS A 164 4.31 -12.78 -1.34
CA CYS A 164 4.24 -11.37 -1.73
C CYS A 164 3.25 -10.57 -0.90
N LEU A 165 3.58 -9.30 -0.74
CA LEU A 165 2.65 -8.26 -0.34
C LEU A 165 2.24 -7.48 -1.60
N GLU A 166 0.94 -7.46 -1.88
CA GLU A 166 0.36 -6.65 -2.95
C GLU A 166 -0.53 -5.57 -2.33
N ILE A 167 -0.35 -4.32 -2.75
CA ILE A 167 -1.16 -3.19 -2.30
C ILE A 167 -1.86 -2.59 -3.51
N ILE A 168 -3.18 -2.72 -3.54
CA ILE A 168 -4.03 -2.21 -4.63
C ILE A 168 -4.66 -0.90 -4.17
N ALA A 169 -4.24 0.23 -4.74
CA ALA A 169 -4.85 1.52 -4.51
C ALA A 169 -6.14 1.64 -5.31
N VAL A 170 -7.22 2.10 -4.66
CA VAL A 170 -8.57 2.11 -5.23
C VAL A 170 -9.25 3.47 -5.07
N SER A 171 -10.05 3.87 -6.07
CA SER A 171 -11.00 4.98 -5.96
C SER A 171 -12.23 4.69 -6.80
N GLY A 172 -13.40 4.71 -6.16
CA GLY A 172 -14.65 4.46 -6.86
C GLY A 172 -15.77 4.09 -5.90
N PRO A 173 -16.88 3.52 -6.41
CA PRO A 173 -18.03 3.23 -5.59
C PRO A 173 -17.75 2.19 -4.52
N TYR A 174 -18.18 2.43 -3.27
CA TYR A 174 -17.91 1.52 -2.15
C TYR A 174 -18.29 0.07 -2.46
N ASN A 175 -19.49 -0.15 -3.00
CA ASN A 175 -19.96 -1.48 -3.37
C ASN A 175 -19.09 -2.16 -4.43
N ARG A 176 -18.49 -1.40 -5.35
CA ARG A 176 -17.60 -1.94 -6.39
C ARG A 176 -16.24 -2.30 -5.80
N VAL A 177 -15.70 -1.43 -4.95
CA VAL A 177 -14.45 -1.71 -4.21
C VAL A 177 -14.61 -2.91 -3.29
N LYS A 178 -15.74 -3.03 -2.58
CA LYS A 178 -16.06 -4.19 -1.75
C LYS A 178 -16.10 -5.48 -2.56
N LYS A 179 -16.74 -5.47 -3.74
CA LYS A 179 -16.77 -6.63 -4.65
C LYS A 179 -15.38 -7.05 -5.13
N LEU A 180 -14.50 -6.09 -5.43
CA LEU A 180 -13.10 -6.38 -5.76
C LEU A 180 -12.41 -7.11 -4.60
N LYS A 181 -12.53 -6.59 -3.38
CA LYS A 181 -11.97 -7.21 -2.17
C LYS A 181 -12.50 -8.63 -1.95
N GLU A 182 -13.82 -8.84 -2.08
CA GLU A 182 -14.44 -10.16 -1.96
C GLU A 182 -14.02 -11.14 -3.06
N ALA A 183 -13.82 -10.67 -4.29
CA ALA A 183 -13.33 -11.49 -5.40
C ALA A 183 -11.89 -11.95 -5.17
N LEU A 184 -11.01 -11.03 -4.77
CA LEU A 184 -9.61 -11.33 -4.44
C LEU A 184 -9.51 -12.27 -3.24
N GLN A 185 -10.32 -12.05 -2.20
CA GLN A 185 -10.34 -12.90 -0.99
C GLN A 185 -10.68 -14.38 -1.25
N ARG A 186 -11.30 -14.71 -2.40
CA ARG A 186 -11.65 -16.09 -2.77
C ARG A 186 -10.51 -16.87 -3.40
N LEU A 187 -9.43 -16.21 -3.79
CA LEU A 187 -8.23 -16.88 -4.30
C LEU A 187 -7.63 -17.73 -3.17
N LYS A 188 -7.24 -18.97 -3.51
CA LYS A 188 -6.66 -19.91 -2.56
C LYS A 188 -5.27 -19.46 -2.10
N SER A 189 -4.56 -18.72 -2.93
CA SER A 189 -3.23 -18.18 -2.64
C SER A 189 -3.24 -17.04 -1.60
N VAL A 190 -4.40 -16.45 -1.29
CA VAL A 190 -4.51 -15.34 -0.33
C VAL A 190 -4.39 -15.85 1.10
N ILE A 191 -3.34 -15.41 1.79
CA ILE A 191 -3.11 -15.67 3.21
C ILE A 191 -3.84 -14.63 4.07
N SER A 192 -3.73 -13.36 3.70
CA SER A 192 -4.32 -12.24 4.45
C SER A 192 -4.78 -11.14 3.50
N ILE A 193 -5.90 -10.49 3.84
CA ILE A 193 -6.43 -9.35 3.09
C ILE A 193 -7.06 -8.37 4.06
N ASP A 194 -6.56 -7.15 4.07
CA ASP A 194 -7.13 -6.05 4.84
C ASP A 194 -7.82 -5.03 3.92
N PHE A 195 -8.49 -4.07 4.53
CA PHE A 195 -9.28 -3.09 3.80
C PHE A 195 -9.22 -1.72 4.48
N PHE A 196 -8.59 -0.75 3.83
CA PHE A 196 -8.45 0.62 4.34
C PHE A 196 -9.12 1.58 3.37
N ILE A 197 -10.27 2.12 3.74
CA ILE A 197 -11.01 3.07 2.91
C ILE A 197 -11.48 4.28 3.70
N ILE A 198 -11.58 5.40 2.99
CA ILE A 198 -12.14 6.65 3.50
C ILE A 198 -13.13 7.20 2.47
N ASP A 199 -14.11 8.00 2.93
CA ASP A 199 -14.98 8.74 2.03
C ASP A 199 -14.13 9.73 1.20
N LYS A 200 -14.40 9.80 -0.10
CA LYS A 200 -13.73 10.77 -0.99
C LYS A 200 -14.15 12.21 -0.69
N GLU A 201 -15.35 12.42 -0.16
CA GLU A 201 -15.92 13.73 0.14
C GLU A 201 -15.61 14.20 1.57
N PHE A 202 -14.66 13.56 2.26
CA PHE A 202 -14.23 13.96 3.60
C PHE A 202 -13.73 15.41 3.58
N LYS A 203 -14.57 16.33 4.09
CA LYS A 203 -14.31 17.77 4.22
C LYS A 203 -13.79 18.13 5.61
#